data_AF-A0A0G4PXZ7-F1
#
_entry.id   AF-A0A0G4PXZ7-F1
#
_cell.length_a   1.000
_cell.length_b   1.000
_cell.length_c   1.000
_cell.angle_alpha   90.00
_cell.angle_beta   90.00
_cell.angle_gamma   90.00
#
_symmetry.space_group_name_H-M   'P 1'
#
loop_
_entity.id
_entity.type
_entity.pdbx_description
1 polymer ?
#
loop_
_entity_poly.entity_id
_entity_poly.type
_entity_poly.pdbx_seq_one_letter_code
_entity_poly.pdbx_strand_id
1 'polypeptide(L)'
;MALGPSKGQGSSPGYDTIIRFTREPPPIIQNGASFTVSVMVIFGESRRLPMALTQAFAINVSLVDEYGARTSGGLQGSLTSNMQFHSYQRARGFAVFDNLTVCQTGSWRLRILLGAFSCAEMTVEARADSNVFHVILHFGGLSQEA
;
A
#
# COMPACT_ATOMS: atom_id res chain seq x y z
N MET A 1 -46.42 -20.76 -7.88
CA MET A 1 -46.16 -19.38 -8.33
C MET A 1 -46.72 -18.45 -7.26
N ALA A 2 -46.03 -17.48 -6.68
CA ALA A 2 -44.93 -16.67 -7.17
C ALA A 2 -43.84 -16.48 -6.09
N LEU A 3 -42.57 -16.57 -6.51
CA LEU A 3 -41.40 -16.12 -5.77
C LEU A 3 -41.33 -14.60 -5.92
N GLY A 4 -41.33 -13.85 -4.81
CA GLY A 4 -41.09 -12.42 -4.80
C GLY A 4 -39.66 -12.08 -5.25
N PRO A 5 -39.43 -10.94 -5.91
CA PRO A 5 -38.15 -10.64 -6.53
C PRO A 5 -37.06 -10.40 -5.48
N SER A 6 -35.92 -11.06 -5.70
CA SER A 6 -34.66 -10.84 -5.02
C SER A 6 -34.31 -9.35 -4.98
N LYS A 7 -34.37 -8.72 -3.80
CA LYS A 7 -33.51 -7.56 -3.50
C LYS A 7 -32.09 -8.12 -3.51
N GLY A 8 -31.29 -7.90 -4.54
CA GLY A 8 -31.07 -6.61 -5.15
C GLY A 8 -29.72 -6.16 -4.63
N GLN A 9 -28.68 -6.63 -5.31
CA GLN A 9 -27.45 -5.87 -5.55
C GLN A 9 -26.85 -5.20 -4.31
N GLY A 10 -26.05 -5.97 -3.56
CA GLY A 10 -24.98 -5.38 -2.75
C GLY A 10 -23.95 -4.76 -3.69
N SER A 11 -24.27 -3.58 -4.23
CA SER A 11 -23.32 -2.75 -4.95
C SER A 11 -22.27 -2.31 -3.93
N SER A 12 -21.14 -2.98 -3.93
CA SER A 12 -19.94 -2.56 -3.20
C SER A 12 -19.65 -1.09 -3.57
N PRO A 13 -19.46 -0.16 -2.62
CA PRO A 13 -19.22 1.25 -2.94
C PRO A 13 -17.81 1.41 -3.51
N GLY A 14 -17.67 1.19 -4.82
CA GLY A 14 -16.41 1.25 -5.54
C GLY A 14 -16.03 2.67 -5.97
N TYR A 15 -14.77 3.03 -5.69
CA TYR A 15 -13.89 3.90 -6.52
C TYR A 15 -13.98 5.42 -6.41
N ASP A 16 -14.15 5.99 -5.22
CA ASP A 16 -13.86 7.42 -5.07
C ASP A 16 -12.41 7.68 -4.62
N THR A 17 -11.74 6.73 -3.95
CA THR A 17 -10.36 6.90 -3.46
C THR A 17 -9.35 6.12 -4.28
N ILE A 18 -8.30 6.79 -4.76
CA ILE A 18 -7.24 6.24 -5.61
C ILE A 18 -5.90 6.35 -4.89
N ILE A 19 -5.08 5.30 -4.96
CA ILE A 19 -3.69 5.31 -4.50
C ILE A 19 -2.77 5.27 -5.73
N ARG A 20 -1.78 6.15 -5.79
CA ARG A 20 -0.77 6.20 -6.85
C ARG A 20 0.62 6.21 -6.24
N PHE A 21 1.51 5.36 -6.75
CA PHE A 21 2.93 5.46 -6.42
C PHE A 21 3.51 6.74 -7.03
N THR A 22 4.07 7.58 -6.16
CA THR A 22 4.88 8.74 -6.57
C THR A 22 6.36 8.38 -6.63
N ARG A 23 6.77 7.34 -5.89
CA ARG A 23 8.07 6.68 -6.02
C ARG A 23 7.85 5.17 -5.92
N GLU A 24 8.01 4.50 -7.06
CA GLU A 24 7.97 3.03 -7.18
C GLU A 24 9.19 2.40 -6.48
N PRO A 25 9.09 1.13 -6.06
CA PRO A 25 10.27 0.36 -5.68
C PRO A 25 11.26 0.31 -6.86
N PRO A 26 12.59 0.33 -6.60
CA PRO A 26 13.57 0.09 -7.64
C PRO A 26 13.31 -1.27 -8.31
N PRO A 27 13.47 -1.39 -9.64
CA PRO A 27 13.13 -2.62 -10.37
C PRO A 27 14.01 -3.81 -9.97
N ILE A 28 15.23 -3.55 -9.48
CA ILE A 28 16.16 -4.54 -8.93
C ILE A 28 16.70 -4.01 -7.61
N ILE A 29 16.65 -4.82 -6.56
CA ILE A 29 17.10 -4.50 -5.20
C ILE A 29 18.01 -5.64 -4.73
N GLN A 30 19.08 -5.32 -4.02
CA GLN A 30 19.89 -6.35 -3.36
C GLN A 30 19.19 -6.82 -2.08
N ASN A 31 19.25 -8.11 -1.79
CA ASN A 31 18.72 -8.68 -0.56
C ASN A 31 19.31 -7.95 0.66
N GLY A 32 18.44 -7.45 1.53
CA GLY A 32 18.87 -6.66 2.70
C GLY A 32 19.16 -5.18 2.42
N ALA A 33 19.14 -4.72 1.18
CA ALA A 33 19.33 -3.31 0.86
C ALA A 33 18.06 -2.50 1.19
N SER A 34 18.26 -1.34 1.82
CA SER A 34 17.20 -0.41 2.13
C SER A 34 16.77 0.40 0.91
N PHE A 35 15.48 0.66 0.79
CA PHE A 35 14.91 1.53 -0.22
C PHE A 35 13.73 2.33 0.32
N THR A 36 13.23 3.27 -0.49
CA THR A 36 12.14 4.16 -0.13
C THR A 36 11.08 4.12 -1.21
N VAL A 37 9.82 4.03 -0.79
CA VAL A 37 8.66 4.21 -1.67
C VAL A 37 7.75 5.30 -1.12
N SER A 38 7.02 5.95 -2.00
CA SER A 38 6.04 6.95 -1.61
C SER A 38 4.79 6.85 -2.45
N VAL A 39 3.66 7.16 -1.84
CA VAL A 39 2.36 7.15 -2.47
C VAL A 39 1.61 8.44 -2.24
N MET A 40 0.81 8.81 -3.23
CA MET A 40 -0.22 9.83 -3.13
C MET A 40 -1.57 9.13 -3.10
N VAL A 41 -2.38 9.48 -2.11
CA VAL A 41 -3.80 9.11 -2.04
C VAL A 41 -4.61 10.30 -2.52
N ILE A 42 -5.54 10.05 -3.42
CA ILE A 42 -6.47 11.02 -3.96
C ILE A 42 -7.85 10.59 -3.52
N PHE A 43 -8.50 11.40 -2.69
CA PHE A 43 -9.90 11.24 -2.32
C PHE A 43 -10.76 11.93 -3.37
N GLY A 44 -11.77 11.23 -3.88
CA GLY A 44 -12.69 11.79 -4.83
C GLY A 44 -13.67 12.77 -4.17
N GLU A 45 -14.44 13.43 -5.02
CA GLU A 45 -15.27 14.58 -4.65
C GLU A 45 -16.60 14.16 -4.00
N SER A 46 -17.03 12.92 -4.21
CA SER A 46 -18.26 12.37 -3.63
C SER A 46 -18.13 12.14 -2.13
N ARG A 47 -16.94 11.71 -1.69
CA ARG A 47 -16.52 11.93 -0.31
C ARG A 47 -16.24 13.41 -0.15
N ARG A 48 -17.26 14.15 0.31
CA ARG A 48 -17.00 15.23 1.28
C ARG A 48 -16.01 14.62 2.26
N LEU A 49 -14.73 15.01 2.18
CA LEU A 49 -13.71 14.61 3.15
C LEU A 49 -14.41 14.60 4.50
N PRO A 50 -14.35 13.51 5.27
CA PRO A 50 -15.05 13.47 6.53
C PRO A 50 -14.52 14.64 7.35
N MET A 51 -15.29 15.73 7.33
CA MET A 51 -15.27 16.77 8.34
C MET A 51 -15.83 16.20 9.66
N ALA A 52 -16.17 14.92 9.68
CA ALA A 52 -16.11 14.14 10.90
C ALA A 52 -14.65 14.16 11.40
N LEU A 53 -14.36 15.06 12.33
CA LEU A 53 -13.14 15.17 13.15
C LEU A 53 -12.67 13.84 13.80
N THR A 54 -13.35 12.73 13.55
CA THR A 54 -13.19 11.43 14.19
C THR A 54 -12.65 10.35 13.25
N GLN A 55 -12.46 10.61 11.95
CA GLN A 55 -11.89 9.61 11.04
C GLN A 55 -10.37 9.83 10.86
N ALA A 56 -9.59 8.84 11.28
CA ALA A 56 -8.14 8.78 11.07
C ALA A 56 -7.83 7.87 9.88
N PHE A 57 -6.74 8.16 9.17
CA PHE A 57 -6.24 7.34 8.06
C PHE A 57 -4.84 6.84 8.36
N ALA A 58 -4.61 5.56 8.10
CA ALA A 58 -3.27 4.97 8.13
C ALA A 58 -3.03 4.20 6.83
N ILE A 59 -1.80 4.26 6.35
CA ILE A 59 -1.40 3.57 5.13
C ILE A 59 -0.43 2.47 5.53
N ASN A 60 -0.73 1.24 5.15
CA ASN A 60 0.13 0.09 5.36
C ASN A 60 0.78 -0.34 4.05
N VAL A 61 2.03 -0.78 4.13
CA VAL A 61 2.74 -1.47 3.05
C VAL A 61 3.00 -2.92 3.44
N SER A 62 2.78 -3.83 2.50
CA SER A 62 3.06 -5.25 2.63
C SER A 62 3.74 -5.78 1.37
N LEU A 63 4.49 -6.86 1.52
CA LEU A 63 5.10 -7.57 0.39
C LEU A 63 4.16 -8.68 -0.05
N VAL A 64 3.96 -8.79 -1.36
CA VAL A 64 3.16 -9.84 -1.97
C VAL A 64 3.90 -10.45 -3.15
N ASP A 65 3.54 -11.68 -3.51
CA ASP A 65 4.06 -12.32 -4.71
C ASP A 65 3.83 -11.49 -5.99
N GLU A 66 4.49 -11.86 -7.08
CA GLU A 66 4.43 -11.17 -8.37
C GLU A 66 3.01 -11.12 -8.97
N TYR A 67 2.13 -12.02 -8.53
CA TYR A 67 0.73 -12.12 -8.93
C TYR A 67 -0.20 -11.33 -7.99
N GLY A 68 0.32 -10.83 -6.87
CA GLY A 68 -0.46 -10.16 -5.82
C GLY A 68 -1.41 -11.10 -5.08
N ALA A 69 -1.18 -12.40 -5.06
CA ALA A 69 -2.09 -13.36 -4.42
C ALA A 69 -1.79 -13.53 -2.92
N ARG A 70 -0.52 -13.75 -2.57
CA ARG A 70 -0.10 -14.11 -1.21
C ARG A 70 0.78 -13.03 -0.61
N THR A 71 0.56 -12.74 0.67
CA THR A 71 1.44 -11.88 1.46
C THR A 71 2.67 -12.65 1.94
N SER A 72 3.80 -11.97 2.02
CA SER A 72 5.05 -12.49 2.58
C SER A 72 5.48 -11.66 3.79
N GLY A 73 6.03 -12.33 4.81
CA GLY A 73 6.67 -11.72 5.98
C GLY A 73 8.10 -11.22 5.72
N GLY A 74 8.55 -11.21 4.46
CA GLY A 74 9.93 -10.83 4.09
C GLY A 74 10.23 -9.33 4.08
N LEU A 75 9.23 -8.47 4.36
CA LEU A 75 9.38 -7.01 4.39
C LEU A 75 9.65 -6.51 5.81
N GLN A 76 10.69 -5.69 5.96
CA GLN A 76 11.08 -5.06 7.21
C GLN A 76 11.15 -3.53 7.04
N GLY A 77 11.18 -2.82 8.17
CA GLY A 77 11.22 -1.36 8.22
C GLY A 77 9.92 -0.74 8.75
N SER A 78 9.68 0.53 8.42
CA SER A 78 8.45 1.23 8.81
C SER A 78 7.32 0.83 7.86
N LEU A 79 6.51 -0.15 8.27
CA LEU A 79 5.44 -0.72 7.42
C LEU A 79 4.12 0.07 7.48
N THR A 80 4.03 1.03 8.38
CA THR A 80 2.83 1.87 8.55
C THR A 80 3.24 3.32 8.58
N SER A 81 2.59 4.13 7.75
CA SER A 81 2.85 5.55 7.64
C SER A 81 1.55 6.33 7.84
N ASN A 82 1.65 7.42 8.61
CA ASN A 82 0.54 8.34 8.77
C ASN A 82 0.38 9.18 7.50
N MET A 83 -0.87 9.44 7.14
CA MET A 83 -1.16 10.28 5.99
C MET A 83 -0.87 11.74 6.31
N GLN A 84 -0.01 12.35 5.51
CA GLN A 84 0.27 13.78 5.58
C GLN A 84 -0.63 14.51 4.58
N PHE A 85 -1.43 15.44 5.08
CA PHE A 85 -2.28 16.31 4.26
C PHE A 85 -1.60 17.66 4.08
N HIS A 86 -1.59 18.17 2.84
CA HIS A 86 -1.19 19.56 2.62
C HIS A 86 -2.38 20.47 2.92
N SER A 87 -2.17 21.53 3.71
CA SER A 87 -3.24 22.41 4.23
C SER A 87 -4.15 23.01 3.15
N TYR A 88 -3.64 23.18 1.93
CA TYR A 88 -4.35 23.71 0.77
C TYR A 88 -4.91 22.65 -0.19
N GLN A 89 -4.59 21.36 -0.01
CA GLN A 89 -5.03 20.25 -0.87
C GLN A 89 -5.65 19.13 -0.05
N ARG A 90 -6.77 19.42 0.62
CA ARG A 90 -7.41 18.45 1.52
C ARG A 90 -7.86 17.16 0.83
N ALA A 91 -8.03 17.16 -0.49
CA ALA A 91 -8.39 15.97 -1.28
C ALA A 91 -7.20 15.04 -1.57
N ARG A 92 -5.99 15.38 -1.13
CA ARG A 92 -4.79 14.57 -1.39
C ARG A 92 -4.01 14.34 -0.10
N GLY A 93 -3.63 13.10 0.12
CA GLY A 93 -2.74 12.68 1.18
C GLY A 93 -1.46 12.09 0.61
N PHE A 94 -0.37 12.18 1.35
CA PHE A 94 0.89 11.54 1.02
C PHE A 94 1.35 10.63 2.14
N ALA A 95 1.96 9.50 1.77
CA ALA A 95 2.71 8.66 2.68
C ALA A 95 4.08 8.32 2.08
N VAL A 96 5.06 8.28 2.97
CA VAL A 96 6.42 7.84 2.67
C VAL A 96 6.71 6.64 3.55
N PHE A 97 7.27 5.61 2.93
CA PHE A 97 7.80 4.42 3.59
C PHE A 97 9.29 4.41 3.34
N ASP A 98 10.04 4.87 4.32
CA ASP A 98 11.49 4.93 4.31
C ASP A 98 12.10 3.70 4.98
N ASN A 99 13.34 3.42 4.61
CA ASN A 99 14.12 2.31 5.15
C ASN A 99 13.39 0.96 5.07
N LEU A 100 12.70 0.70 3.95
CA LEU A 100 12.12 -0.61 3.66
C LEU A 100 13.22 -1.57 3.21
N THR A 101 13.17 -2.80 3.71
CA THR A 101 14.13 -3.85 3.35
C THR A 101 13.37 -5.12 3.03
N VAL A 102 13.77 -5.82 1.96
CA VAL A 102 13.25 -7.16 1.66
C VAL A 102 14.36 -8.18 1.90
N CYS A 103 14.09 -9.15 2.77
CA CYS A 103 15.02 -10.19 3.20
C CYS A 103 14.85 -11.53 2.46
N GLN A 104 14.11 -11.52 1.35
CA GLN A 104 13.80 -12.71 0.55
C GLN A 104 14.05 -12.42 -0.93
N THR A 105 14.85 -13.25 -1.57
CA THR A 105 15.09 -13.16 -3.01
C THR A 105 13.87 -13.60 -3.80
N GLY A 106 13.75 -13.11 -5.03
CA GLY A 106 12.64 -13.45 -5.93
C GLY A 106 11.98 -12.24 -6.56
N SER A 107 10.81 -12.48 -7.17
CA SER A 107 9.98 -11.46 -7.82
C SER A 107 8.84 -11.08 -6.88
N TRP A 108 8.66 -9.79 -6.65
CA TRP A 108 7.72 -9.32 -5.65
C TRP A 108 6.98 -8.06 -6.11
N ARG A 109 5.86 -7.77 -5.46
CA ARG A 109 5.19 -6.47 -5.50
C ARG A 109 5.03 -5.93 -4.09
N LEU A 110 4.92 -4.62 -3.98
CA LEU A 110 4.44 -3.96 -2.78
C LEU A 110 2.96 -3.71 -2.90
N ARG A 111 2.21 -4.08 -1.87
CA ARG A 111 0.81 -3.76 -1.70
C ARG A 111 0.64 -2.66 -0.69
N ILE A 112 -0.04 -1.61 -1.12
CA ILE A 112 -0.42 -0.48 -0.30
C ILE A 112 -1.90 -0.60 0.02
N LEU A 113 -2.23 -0.53 1.31
CA LEU A 113 -3.60 -0.49 1.81
C LEU A 113 -3.83 0.83 2.52
N LEU A 114 -4.93 1.49 2.19
CA LEU A 114 -5.44 2.62 2.94
C LEU A 114 -6.51 2.11 3.91
N GLY A 115 -6.22 2.20 5.21
CA GLY A 115 -7.19 1.98 6.27
C GLY A 115 -7.82 3.29 6.70
N ALA A 116 -9.12 3.30 6.91
CA ALA A 116 -9.83 4.34 7.63
C ALA A 116 -10.32 3.79 8.97
N PHE A 117 -10.15 4.59 10.01
CA PHE A 117 -10.42 4.21 11.40
C PHE A 117 -11.36 5.24 12.02
N SER A 118 -12.38 4.76 12.72
CA SER A 118 -13.21 5.56 13.62
C SER A 118 -13.31 4.85 14.98
N CYS A 119 -13.98 5.46 15.95
CA CYS A 119 -14.25 4.81 17.24
C CYS A 119 -15.12 3.54 17.11
N ALA A 120 -15.83 3.37 16.00
CA ALA A 120 -16.79 2.28 15.80
C ALA A 120 -16.29 1.20 14.85
N GLU A 121 -15.43 1.54 13.89
CA GLU A 121 -15.09 0.65 12.79
C GLU A 121 -13.72 0.94 12.17
N MET A 122 -13.16 -0.08 11.54
CA MET A 122 -11.98 -0.01 10.69
C MET A 122 -12.32 -0.61 9.32
N THR A 123 -12.11 0.17 8.26
CA THR A 123 -12.40 -0.22 6.88
C THR A 123 -11.15 -0.10 6.01
N VAL A 124 -11.03 -0.97 5.01
CA VAL A 124 -10.04 -0.81 3.94
C VAL A 124 -10.71 -0.05 2.80
N GLU A 125 -10.20 1.14 2.53
CA GLU A 125 -10.80 2.11 1.62
C GLU A 125 -10.26 1.99 0.19
N ALA A 126 -8.97 1.70 0.07
CA ALA A 126 -8.31 1.59 -1.21
C ALA A 126 -7.11 0.66 -1.12
N ARG A 127 -6.76 0.10 -2.26
CA ARG A 127 -5.60 -0.77 -2.45
C ARG A 127 -4.91 -0.40 -3.76
N ALA A 128 -3.58 -0.41 -3.75
CA ALA A 128 -2.76 -0.40 -4.95
C ALA A 128 -1.59 -1.35 -4.80
N ASP A 129 -1.23 -2.00 -5.89
CA ASP A 129 -0.04 -2.86 -5.96
C ASP A 129 0.99 -2.19 -6.89
N SER A 130 2.27 -2.23 -6.53
CA SER A 130 3.37 -1.69 -7.34
C SER A 130 3.60 -2.52 -8.60
N ASN A 131 4.49 -2.03 -9.46
CA ASN A 131 5.10 -2.90 -10.46
C ASN A 131 5.90 -4.03 -9.79
N VAL A 132 6.14 -5.11 -10.55
CA VAL A 132 7.01 -6.20 -10.10
C VAL A 132 8.45 -5.69 -10.02
N PHE A 133 9.14 -6.02 -8.92
CA PHE A 133 10.56 -5.79 -8.74
C PHE A 133 11.27 -7.08 -8.32
N HIS A 134 12.57 -7.14 -8.53
CA HIS A 134 13.38 -8.33 -8.28
C HIS A 134 14.35 -8.09 -7.13
N VAL A 135 14.38 -9.03 -6.18
CA VAL A 135 15.36 -9.05 -5.10
C VAL A 135 16.41 -10.11 -5.39
N ILE A 136 17.65 -9.67 -5.60
CA ILE A 136 18.79 -10.52 -5.95
C ILE A 136 19.71 -10.73 -4.75
N LEU A 137 20.45 -11.83 -4.73
CA LEU A 137 21.45 -12.06 -3.68
C LEU A 137 22.51 -10.96 -3.70
N HIS A 138 22.89 -10.50 -2.51
CA HIS A 138 24.09 -9.70 -2.34
C HIS A 138 25.31 -10.64 -2.43
N PHE A 139 26.01 -10.65 -3.57
CA PHE A 139 27.28 -11.35 -3.68
C PHE A 139 28.38 -10.51 -3.02
N GLY A 140 28.60 -10.73 -1.73
CA GLY A 140 29.83 -10.31 -1.04
C GLY A 140 31.00 -11.17 -1.52
N GLY A 141 32.07 -10.54 -1.98
CA GLY A 141 33.16 -11.17 -2.71
C GLY A 141 33.80 -12.38 -2.01
N LEU A 142 34.15 -13.39 -2.81
CA LEU A 142 35.19 -14.35 -2.46
C LEU A 142 36.48 -13.55 -2.27
N SER A 143 36.80 -13.19 -1.03
CA SER A 143 38.17 -12.82 -0.68
C SER A 143 38.98 -14.10 -0.81
N GLN A 144 39.68 -14.21 -1.94
CA GLN A 144 40.66 -15.25 -2.20
C GLN A 144 41.80 -15.01 -1.20
N GLU A 145 41.84 -15.77 -0.12
CA GLU A 145 43.09 -15.93 0.63
C GLU A 145 44.01 -16.79 -0.25
N ALA A 146 45.09 -16.16 -0.71
CA ALA A 146 46.23 -16.77 -1.38
C ALA A 146 47.45 -16.63 -0.47
#